data_AF-A0A4S4CEB4-F1
#
_entry.id   AF-A0A4S4CEB4-F1
#
_cell.length_a   1.000
_cell.length_b   1.000
_cell.length_c   1.000
_cell.angle_alpha   90.00
_cell.angle_beta   90.00
_cell.angle_gamma   90.00
#
_symmetry.space_group_name_H-M   'P 1'
#
loop_
_entity.id
_entity.type
_entity.pdbx_description
1 polymer ?
#
loop_
_entity_poly.entity_id
_entity_poly.type
_entity_poly.pdbx_seq_one_letter_code
_entity_poly.pdbx_strand_id
1 'polypeptide(L)'
;MLTTLFLNLCILTACAFTLSFTYRRWPVQGRGPWFWVRYAGMAASGLLLMQFPATVVPGVFADLRAVPVVFTVLHSGPVAGMVVAFPLMLYRLHLGGAGAPIMVLSTISMLLLGSVVRRLDPLPGFEVSWRRRVTRSLLTLLPNGLGLLLLPQGQALFAQTYAPVLLLSLAGYVVVMMIIDSRLTTLRLLSTLEGQALLDALTDVANRRQFERDLLTLQAMDAVVMVDIDHFKALNDTHGHAVGDAALREVAQRLSGELRGGDRAYRYGGEEFAVILLDVGASHLPAVAERLRAAVERDPLLSVWSHVTVSVGAALMGKEPPLDVVVQADRALYQAKAAGRNRTVISAGSSHLAPASLN
;
A
#
# COMPACT_ATOMS: atom_id res chain seq x y z
N MET A 1 -41.41 1.06 14.02
CA MET A 1 -40.24 1.95 14.20
C MET A 1 -38.95 1.16 14.43
N LEU A 2 -38.81 0.40 15.53
CA LEU A 2 -37.54 -0.29 15.84
C LEU A 2 -37.08 -1.27 14.75
N THR A 3 -37.98 -2.11 14.23
CA THR A 3 -37.67 -3.09 13.16
C THR A 3 -37.17 -2.42 11.88
N THR A 4 -37.77 -1.29 11.49
CA THR A 4 -37.37 -0.54 10.28
C THR A 4 -36.05 0.21 10.47
N LEU A 5 -35.78 0.73 11.67
CA LEU A 5 -34.48 1.35 11.98
C LEU A 5 -33.36 0.30 12.02
N PHE A 6 -33.64 -0.87 12.58
CA PHE A 6 -32.71 -2.00 12.58
C PHE A 6 -32.39 -2.45 11.16
N LEU A 7 -33.41 -2.60 10.29
CA LEU A 7 -33.21 -2.90 8.88
C LEU A 7 -32.31 -1.87 8.18
N ASN A 8 -32.54 -0.57 8.42
CA ASN A 8 -31.74 0.50 7.83
C ASN A 8 -30.27 0.42 8.27
N LEU A 9 -30.00 0.11 9.55
CA LEU A 9 -28.65 -0.12 10.07
C LEU A 9 -28.00 -1.37 9.45
N CYS A 10 -28.75 -2.46 9.28
CA CYS A 10 -28.26 -3.67 8.61
C CYS A 10 -27.87 -3.40 7.15
N ILE A 11 -28.71 -2.67 6.41
CA ILE A 11 -28.42 -2.26 5.02
C ILE A 11 -27.14 -1.43 4.98
N LEU A 12 -27.03 -0.40 5.84
CA LEU A 12 -25.84 0.45 5.89
C LEU A 12 -24.57 -0.37 6.18
N THR A 13 -24.64 -1.28 7.15
CA THR A 13 -23.53 -2.15 7.56
C THR A 13 -23.11 -3.08 6.41
N ALA A 14 -24.07 -3.74 5.76
CA ALA A 14 -23.82 -4.65 4.64
C ALA A 14 -23.21 -3.91 3.43
N CYS A 15 -23.74 -2.73 3.09
CA CYS A 15 -23.19 -1.90 2.03
C CYS A 15 -21.77 -1.44 2.37
N ALA A 16 -21.53 -0.95 3.59
CA ALA A 16 -20.20 -0.51 4.02
C ALA A 16 -19.17 -1.65 4.01
N PHE A 17 -19.57 -2.84 4.48
CA PHE A 17 -18.72 -4.04 4.44
C PHE A 17 -18.37 -4.43 3.00
N THR A 18 -19.36 -4.48 2.11
CA THR A 18 -19.14 -4.76 0.68
C THR A 18 -18.21 -3.74 0.04
N LEU A 19 -18.44 -2.45 0.29
CA LEU A 19 -17.59 -1.37 -0.22
C LEU A 19 -16.17 -1.42 0.34
N SER A 20 -15.96 -1.97 1.54
CA SER A 20 -14.63 -2.13 2.13
C SER A 20 -13.70 -2.98 1.25
N PHE A 21 -14.22 -3.93 0.46
CA PHE A 21 -13.39 -4.77 -0.43
C PHE A 21 -12.83 -4.00 -1.64
N THR A 22 -13.35 -2.82 -1.95
CA THR A 22 -12.77 -1.95 -2.98
C THR A 22 -11.44 -1.30 -2.53
N TYR A 23 -11.12 -1.38 -1.23
CA TYR A 23 -9.79 -1.11 -0.72
C TYR A 23 -8.96 -2.39 -0.87
N ARG A 24 -8.02 -2.36 -1.83
CA ARG A 24 -7.25 -3.54 -2.24
C ARG A 24 -5.79 -3.51 -1.83
N ARG A 25 -5.20 -2.32 -1.69
CA ARG A 25 -3.78 -2.14 -1.37
C ARG A 25 -3.61 -0.96 -0.44
N TRP A 26 -2.55 -1.03 0.34
CA TRP A 26 -2.05 0.05 1.17
C TRP A 26 -0.71 0.55 0.58
N PRO A 27 -0.46 1.87 0.50
CA PRO A 27 -1.39 2.97 0.78
C PRO A 27 -2.52 3.04 -0.26
N VAL A 28 -3.66 3.60 0.15
CA VAL A 28 -4.82 3.74 -0.74
C VAL A 28 -4.50 4.78 -1.82
N GLN A 29 -4.56 4.36 -3.09
CA GLN A 29 -4.36 5.27 -4.22
C GLN A 29 -5.54 6.26 -4.35
N GLY A 30 -5.23 7.55 -4.52
CA GLY A 30 -6.19 8.63 -4.35
C GLY A 30 -7.13 8.95 -5.53
N ARG A 31 -6.93 8.40 -6.74
CA ARG A 31 -7.72 8.77 -7.95
C ARG A 31 -7.88 7.66 -9.01
N GLY A 32 -7.66 6.39 -8.66
CA GLY A 32 -7.84 5.27 -9.61
C GLY A 32 -9.32 4.92 -9.88
N PRO A 33 -9.63 3.96 -10.78
CA PRO A 33 -11.02 3.56 -11.08
C PRO A 33 -11.80 3.11 -9.84
N TRP A 34 -11.12 2.42 -8.91
CA TRP A 34 -11.72 2.00 -7.63
C TRP A 34 -12.12 3.16 -6.72
N PHE A 35 -11.52 4.35 -6.89
CA PHE A 35 -11.95 5.56 -6.18
C PHE A 35 -13.40 5.89 -6.56
N TRP A 36 -13.71 5.95 -7.85
CA TRP A 36 -15.06 6.29 -8.33
C TRP A 36 -16.08 5.20 -8.02
N VAL A 37 -15.69 3.92 -8.12
CA VAL A 37 -16.55 2.79 -7.74
C VAL A 37 -17.00 2.90 -6.28
N ARG A 38 -16.12 3.31 -5.37
CA ARG A 38 -16.47 3.49 -3.93
C ARG A 38 -17.56 4.52 -3.73
N TYR A 39 -17.40 5.70 -4.31
CA TYR A 39 -18.35 6.79 -4.05
C TYR A 39 -19.64 6.62 -4.85
N ALA A 40 -19.59 6.01 -6.04
CA ALA A 40 -20.80 5.56 -6.73
C ALA A 40 -21.57 4.53 -5.89
N GLY A 41 -20.88 3.55 -5.30
CA GLY A 41 -21.48 2.57 -4.41
C GLY A 41 -22.00 3.17 -3.09
N MET A 42 -21.33 4.20 -2.56
CA MET A 42 -21.78 4.96 -1.38
C MET A 42 -23.01 5.82 -1.70
N ALA A 43 -23.13 6.35 -2.92
CA ALA A 43 -24.34 7.01 -3.40
C ALA A 43 -25.50 6.01 -3.52
N ALA A 44 -25.23 4.84 -4.12
CA ALA A 44 -26.21 3.77 -4.28
C ALA A 44 -26.71 3.24 -2.92
N SER A 45 -25.83 3.08 -1.92
CA SER A 45 -26.25 2.71 -0.56
C SER A 45 -27.14 3.78 0.07
N GLY A 46 -26.80 5.06 -0.11
CA GLY A 46 -27.65 6.18 0.29
C GLY A 46 -29.05 6.13 -0.32
N LEU A 47 -29.15 5.89 -1.63
CA LEU A 47 -30.43 5.73 -2.33
C LEU A 47 -31.22 4.52 -1.84
N LEU A 48 -30.55 3.40 -1.58
CA LEU A 48 -31.18 2.19 -1.05
C LEU A 48 -31.75 2.42 0.36
N LEU A 49 -31.01 3.12 1.23
CA LEU A 49 -31.48 3.47 2.58
C LEU A 49 -32.74 4.33 2.54
N MET A 50 -32.91 5.17 1.50
CA MET A 50 -34.11 5.97 1.29
C MET A 50 -35.34 5.16 0.88
N GLN A 51 -35.17 3.94 0.35
CA GLN A 51 -36.29 3.05 0.00
C GLN A 51 -36.88 2.35 1.22
N PHE A 52 -36.12 2.26 2.32
CA PHE A 52 -36.53 1.62 3.56
C PHE A 52 -36.52 2.61 4.74
N PRO A 53 -37.31 3.70 4.68
CA PRO A 53 -37.36 4.66 5.77
C PRO A 53 -38.10 4.07 6.97
N ALA A 54 -37.69 4.48 8.16
CA ALA A 54 -38.42 4.22 9.38
C ALA A 54 -39.36 5.38 9.70
N THR A 55 -40.63 5.07 9.97
CA THR A 55 -41.59 6.04 10.50
C THR A 55 -41.29 6.32 11.97
N VAL A 56 -40.95 7.58 12.30
CA VAL A 56 -40.68 8.01 13.68
C VAL A 56 -41.95 8.52 14.34
N VAL A 57 -42.70 9.35 13.62
CA VAL A 57 -44.02 9.91 13.97
C VAL A 57 -44.87 9.88 12.69
N PRO A 58 -46.21 9.79 12.72
CA PRO A 58 -47.02 9.80 11.51
C PRO A 58 -46.65 10.95 10.56
N GLY A 59 -46.28 10.61 9.32
CA GLY A 59 -45.84 11.57 8.30
C GLY A 59 -44.35 11.97 8.35
N VAL A 60 -43.60 11.57 9.38
CA VAL A 60 -42.15 11.83 9.49
C VAL A 60 -41.35 10.54 9.38
N PHE A 61 -40.51 10.51 8.35
CA PHE A 61 -39.66 9.40 7.98
C PHE A 61 -38.20 9.72 8.28
N ALA A 62 -37.47 8.76 8.82
CA ALA A 62 -36.04 8.84 9.08
C ALA A 62 -35.30 7.63 8.52
N ASP A 63 -34.09 7.85 8.06
CA ASP A 63 -33.15 6.84 7.58
C ASP A 63 -31.72 7.33 7.78
N LEU A 64 -30.74 6.49 7.44
CA LEU A 64 -29.32 6.72 7.65
C LEU A 64 -28.60 7.31 6.42
N ARG A 65 -29.32 7.92 5.46
CA ARG A 65 -28.72 8.45 4.23
C ARG A 65 -27.65 9.53 4.47
N ALA A 66 -27.74 10.24 5.59
CA ALA A 66 -26.76 11.26 5.98
C ALA A 66 -25.37 10.66 6.21
N VAL A 67 -25.30 9.39 6.64
CA VAL A 67 -24.03 8.72 6.96
C VAL A 67 -23.11 8.59 5.74
N PRO A 68 -23.54 8.02 4.60
CA PRO A 68 -22.77 8.02 3.35
C PRO A 68 -22.20 9.39 2.95
N VAL A 69 -22.99 10.46 3.07
CA VAL A 69 -22.60 11.82 2.70
C VAL A 69 -21.53 12.37 3.66
N VAL A 70 -21.81 12.32 4.96
CA VAL A 70 -20.90 12.84 6.00
C VAL A 70 -19.58 12.05 6.03
N PHE A 71 -19.67 10.73 5.93
CA PHE A 71 -18.48 9.87 5.81
C PHE A 71 -17.63 10.31 4.63
N THR A 72 -18.23 10.46 3.44
CA THR A 72 -17.49 10.79 2.23
C THR A 72 -16.84 12.17 2.29
N VAL A 73 -17.56 13.21 2.74
CA VAL A 73 -16.98 14.57 2.80
C VAL A 73 -15.83 14.67 3.80
N LEU A 74 -15.95 14.01 4.96
CA LEU A 74 -14.89 14.03 5.98
C LEU A 74 -13.65 13.25 5.55
N HIS A 75 -13.82 12.09 4.91
CA HIS A 75 -12.70 11.22 4.51
C HIS A 75 -12.06 11.65 3.19
N SER A 76 -12.87 12.10 2.23
CA SER A 76 -12.48 12.21 0.82
C SER A 76 -12.63 13.63 0.26
N GLY A 77 -13.27 14.53 1.00
CA GLY A 77 -13.42 15.94 0.66
C GLY A 77 -14.72 16.28 -0.05
N PRO A 78 -14.95 17.59 -0.31
CA PRO A 78 -16.21 18.12 -0.83
C PRO A 78 -16.63 17.55 -2.18
N VAL A 79 -15.68 17.34 -3.10
CA VAL A 79 -15.98 16.86 -4.45
C VAL A 79 -16.57 15.45 -4.41
N ALA A 80 -15.94 14.53 -3.67
CA ALA A 80 -16.48 13.20 -3.47
C ALA A 80 -17.81 13.24 -2.70
N GLY A 81 -17.92 14.13 -1.70
CA GLY A 81 -19.16 14.35 -0.97
C GLY A 81 -20.31 14.75 -1.88
N MET A 82 -20.06 15.64 -2.85
CA MET A 82 -21.04 16.08 -3.84
C MET A 82 -21.49 14.94 -4.77
N VAL A 83 -20.56 14.09 -5.22
CA VAL A 83 -20.87 12.92 -6.04
C VAL A 83 -21.84 11.97 -5.33
N VAL A 84 -21.70 11.83 -4.00
CA VAL A 84 -22.64 11.05 -3.18
C VAL A 84 -23.94 11.81 -2.98
N ALA A 85 -23.89 13.07 -2.53
CA ALA A 85 -25.07 13.83 -2.12
C ALA A 85 -26.02 14.20 -3.27
N PHE A 86 -25.49 14.53 -4.45
CA PHE A 86 -26.28 15.01 -5.59
C PHE A 86 -27.42 14.04 -5.99
N PRO A 87 -27.17 12.74 -6.26
CA PRO A 87 -28.25 11.82 -6.60
C PRO A 87 -29.26 11.63 -5.46
N LEU A 88 -28.83 11.68 -4.19
CA LEU A 88 -29.74 11.61 -3.05
C LEU A 88 -30.68 12.82 -2.97
N MET A 89 -30.16 14.03 -3.24
CA MET A 89 -30.96 15.25 -3.27
C MET A 89 -31.99 15.20 -4.41
N LEU A 90 -31.57 14.79 -5.62
CA LEU A 90 -32.47 14.62 -6.76
C LEU A 90 -33.57 13.60 -6.48
N TYR A 91 -33.20 12.42 -5.95
CA TYR A 91 -34.16 11.39 -5.62
C TYR A 91 -35.14 11.84 -4.53
N ARG A 92 -34.68 12.63 -3.55
CA ARG A 92 -35.59 13.19 -2.54
C ARG A 92 -36.58 14.19 -3.13
N LEU A 93 -36.13 15.08 -4.01
CA LEU A 93 -37.00 16.03 -4.68
C LEU A 93 -38.06 15.32 -5.53
N HIS A 94 -37.68 14.22 -6.19
CA HIS A 94 -38.62 13.38 -6.94
C HIS A 94 -39.69 12.72 -6.06
N LEU A 95 -39.33 12.25 -4.86
CA LEU A 95 -40.30 11.71 -3.89
C LEU A 95 -41.29 12.76 -3.36
N GLY A 96 -40.96 14.06 -3.45
CA GLY A 96 -41.83 15.15 -3.03
C GLY A 96 -42.14 15.21 -1.53
N GLY A 97 -43.17 15.98 -1.20
CA GLY A 97 -43.64 16.24 0.17
C GLY A 97 -42.98 17.46 0.85
N ALA A 98 -43.63 17.98 1.90
CA ALA A 98 -43.21 19.21 2.58
C ALA A 98 -41.77 19.16 3.14
N GLY A 99 -41.26 17.97 3.47
CA GLY A 99 -39.90 17.76 3.95
C GLY A 99 -38.81 17.65 2.88
N ALA A 100 -39.16 17.65 1.59
CA ALA A 100 -38.17 17.52 0.51
C ALA A 100 -37.16 18.69 0.44
N PRO A 101 -37.58 19.97 0.37
CA PRO A 101 -36.65 21.10 0.33
C PRO A 101 -35.82 21.21 1.62
N ILE A 102 -36.41 20.86 2.76
CA ILE A 102 -35.73 20.82 4.06
C ILE A 102 -34.57 19.82 4.05
N MET A 103 -34.80 18.62 3.53
CA MET A 103 -33.74 17.62 3.47
C MET A 103 -32.62 18.03 2.53
N VAL A 104 -32.93 18.65 1.38
CA VAL A 104 -31.91 19.18 0.46
C VAL A 104 -31.05 20.24 1.18
N LEU A 105 -31.68 21.17 1.89
CA LEU A 105 -31.00 22.18 2.70
C LEU A 105 -30.11 21.55 3.78
N SER A 106 -30.61 20.53 4.50
CA SER A 106 -29.81 19.78 5.47
C SER A 106 -28.61 19.09 4.82
N THR A 107 -28.77 18.44 3.65
CA THR A 107 -27.66 17.79 2.93
C THR A 107 -26.60 18.80 2.49
N ILE A 108 -27.01 19.94 1.92
CA ILE A 108 -26.09 21.03 1.54
C ILE A 108 -25.35 21.54 2.79
N SER A 109 -26.07 21.76 3.90
CA SER A 109 -25.48 22.24 5.15
C SER A 109 -24.44 21.26 5.70
N MET A 110 -24.70 19.95 5.66
CA MET A 110 -23.74 18.91 6.06
C MET A 110 -22.50 18.88 5.15
N LEU A 111 -22.66 19.06 3.84
CA LEU A 111 -21.53 19.15 2.91
C LEU A 111 -20.64 20.37 3.20
N LEU A 112 -21.25 21.55 3.40
CA LEU A 112 -20.52 22.77 3.72
C LEU A 112 -19.81 22.66 5.06
N LEU A 113 -20.53 22.23 6.10
CA LEU A 113 -19.97 22.08 7.44
C LEU A 113 -18.87 21.02 7.47
N GLY A 114 -19.07 19.88 6.83
CA GLY A 114 -18.05 18.83 6.72
C GLY A 114 -16.79 19.31 5.99
N SER A 115 -16.96 20.18 4.98
CA SER A 115 -15.83 20.80 4.28
C SER A 115 -15.06 21.77 5.17
N VAL A 116 -15.76 22.56 5.98
CA VAL A 116 -15.14 23.48 6.97
C VAL A 116 -14.43 22.68 8.06
N VAL A 117 -15.10 21.69 8.67
CA VAL A 117 -14.51 20.81 9.70
C VAL A 117 -13.26 20.10 9.17
N ARG A 118 -13.28 19.63 7.92
CA ARG A 118 -12.10 19.01 7.29
C ARG A 118 -10.95 19.99 7.08
N ARG A 119 -11.23 21.24 6.72
CA ARG A 119 -10.21 22.28 6.50
C ARG A 119 -9.59 22.79 7.79
N LEU A 120 -10.40 23.02 8.82
CA LEU A 120 -9.93 23.50 10.13
C LEU A 120 -9.20 22.40 10.91
N ASP A 121 -9.60 21.16 10.71
CA ASP A 121 -9.02 19.99 11.37
C ASP A 121 -8.60 18.93 10.33
N PRO A 122 -7.48 19.13 9.61
CA PRO A 122 -6.93 18.13 8.72
C PRO A 122 -6.36 16.97 9.55
N LEU A 123 -6.93 15.78 9.40
CA LEU A 123 -6.47 14.60 10.14
C LEU A 123 -5.16 14.05 9.56
N PRO A 124 -4.07 13.98 10.35
CA PRO A 124 -2.84 13.33 9.95
C PRO A 124 -3.01 11.81 10.08
N GLY A 125 -3.43 11.15 9.00
CA GLY A 125 -3.45 9.67 8.94
C GLY A 125 -4.24 8.96 10.06
N PHE A 126 -3.87 7.70 10.34
CA PHE A 126 -4.62 6.77 11.20
C PHE A 126 -4.39 6.97 12.71
N GLU A 127 -3.44 7.80 13.12
CA GLU A 127 -3.04 7.99 14.53
C GLU A 127 -3.97 8.94 15.32
N VAL A 128 -5.07 9.35 14.70
CA VAL A 128 -6.02 10.28 15.31
C VAL A 128 -6.84 9.57 16.39
N SER A 129 -6.90 10.17 17.58
CA SER A 129 -7.78 9.71 18.66
C SER A 129 -9.23 9.54 18.20
N TRP A 130 -9.83 8.40 18.55
CA TRP A 130 -11.23 8.07 18.21
C TRP A 130 -12.21 9.18 18.63
N ARG A 131 -11.94 9.85 19.76
CA ARG A 131 -12.75 10.96 20.27
C ARG A 131 -12.84 12.10 19.25
N ARG A 132 -11.71 12.51 18.68
CA ARG A 132 -11.65 13.59 17.69
C ARG A 132 -12.42 13.23 16.41
N ARG A 133 -12.35 11.96 15.98
CA ARG A 133 -13.12 11.47 14.82
C ARG A 133 -14.63 11.52 15.06
N VAL A 134 -15.09 11.07 16.23
CA VAL A 134 -16.50 11.11 16.64
C VAL A 134 -16.99 12.54 16.82
N THR A 135 -16.20 13.44 17.40
CA THR A 135 -16.59 14.86 17.53
C THR A 135 -16.79 15.51 16.17
N ARG A 136 -15.89 15.28 15.20
CA ARG A 136 -16.02 15.83 13.83
C ARG A 136 -17.27 15.33 13.12
N SER A 137 -17.59 14.04 13.26
CA SER A 137 -18.80 13.48 12.63
C SER A 137 -20.06 13.99 13.30
N LEU A 138 -20.09 14.08 14.64
CA LEU A 138 -21.21 14.68 15.37
C LEU A 138 -21.45 16.12 14.93
N LEU A 139 -20.41 16.96 14.90
CA LEU A 139 -20.51 18.34 14.43
C LEU A 139 -21.09 18.42 13.02
N THR A 140 -20.60 17.58 12.11
CA THR A 140 -21.04 17.56 10.71
C THR A 140 -22.47 17.04 10.54
N LEU A 141 -22.96 16.21 11.47
CA LEU A 141 -24.32 15.66 11.46
C LEU A 141 -25.36 16.60 12.09
N LEU A 142 -24.96 17.63 12.85
CA LEU A 142 -25.91 18.57 13.50
C LEU A 142 -26.96 19.15 12.54
N PRO A 143 -26.65 19.54 11.28
CA PRO A 143 -27.67 20.04 10.36
C PRO A 143 -28.76 19.02 9.97
N ASN A 144 -28.56 17.73 10.25
CA ASN A 144 -29.51 16.67 9.94
C ASN A 144 -30.74 16.75 10.84
N GLY A 145 -31.84 17.29 10.33
CA GLY A 145 -33.11 17.43 11.07
C GLY A 145 -33.36 18.81 11.69
N LEU A 146 -32.36 19.71 11.75
CA LEU A 146 -32.58 21.10 12.20
C LEU A 146 -33.62 21.84 11.35
N GLY A 147 -33.68 21.56 10.05
CA GLY A 147 -34.65 22.18 9.16
C GLY A 147 -36.11 21.80 9.45
N LEU A 148 -36.38 20.81 10.31
CA LEU A 148 -37.74 20.56 10.80
C LEU A 148 -38.32 21.80 11.49
N LEU A 149 -37.50 22.62 12.16
CA LEU A 149 -37.92 23.85 12.83
C LEU A 149 -38.51 24.90 11.87
N LEU A 150 -38.26 24.77 10.56
CA LEU A 150 -38.80 25.66 9.54
C LEU A 150 -40.24 25.31 9.14
N LEU A 151 -40.77 24.15 9.57
CA LEU A 151 -42.14 23.74 9.29
C LEU A 151 -43.12 24.37 10.30
N PRO A 152 -44.37 24.67 9.89
CA PRO A 152 -45.40 25.20 10.79
C PRO A 152 -45.67 24.34 12.03
N GLN A 153 -45.57 23.00 11.90
CA GLN A 153 -45.72 22.02 13.01
C GLN A 153 -44.35 21.45 13.45
N GLY A 154 -43.27 22.13 13.07
CA GLY A 154 -41.91 21.66 13.13
C GLY A 154 -41.32 21.52 14.52
N GLN A 155 -41.71 22.40 15.45
CA GLN A 155 -41.14 22.43 16.81
C GLN A 155 -41.48 21.15 17.61
N ALA A 156 -42.73 20.71 17.56
CA ALA A 156 -43.16 19.48 18.24
C ALA A 156 -42.49 18.24 17.62
N LEU A 157 -42.41 18.18 16.28
CA LEU A 157 -41.74 17.09 15.58
C LEU A 157 -40.24 17.08 15.88
N PHE A 158 -39.60 18.24 15.92
CA PHE A 158 -38.18 18.39 16.24
C PHE A 158 -37.86 17.85 17.64
N ALA A 159 -38.64 18.25 18.64
CA ALA A 159 -38.45 17.81 20.03
C ALA A 159 -38.50 16.29 20.18
N GLN A 160 -39.33 15.61 19.39
CA GLN A 160 -39.51 14.16 19.45
C GLN A 160 -38.51 13.38 18.57
N THR A 161 -38.09 13.95 17.43
CA THR A 161 -37.38 13.18 16.38
C THR A 161 -35.90 13.52 16.23
N TYR A 162 -35.47 14.73 16.57
CA TYR A 162 -34.12 15.20 16.26
C TYR A 162 -33.03 14.41 16.99
N ALA A 163 -33.12 14.29 18.32
CA ALA A 163 -32.11 13.58 19.10
C ALA A 163 -32.00 12.09 18.73
N PRO A 164 -33.10 11.31 18.59
CA PRO A 164 -33.02 9.92 18.14
C PRO A 164 -32.38 9.76 16.75
N VAL A 165 -32.74 10.61 15.79
CA VAL A 165 -32.20 10.55 14.42
C VAL A 165 -30.73 10.91 14.38
N LEU A 166 -30.32 11.92 15.15
CA LEU A 166 -28.92 12.32 15.26
C LEU A 166 -28.07 11.22 15.91
N LEU A 167 -28.54 10.63 17.01
CA LEU A 167 -27.86 9.53 17.70
C LEU A 167 -27.73 8.30 16.80
N LEU A 168 -28.79 7.94 16.07
CA LEU A 168 -28.75 6.81 15.15
C LEU A 168 -27.81 7.07 13.97
N SER A 169 -27.81 8.29 13.42
CA SER A 169 -26.87 8.68 12.36
C SER A 169 -25.42 8.65 12.84
N LEU A 170 -25.17 9.08 14.08
CA LEU A 170 -23.85 8.99 14.68
C LEU A 170 -23.42 7.53 14.88
N ALA A 171 -24.32 6.67 15.39
CA ALA A 171 -24.05 5.25 15.55
C ALA A 171 -23.75 4.58 14.20
N GLY A 172 -24.56 4.86 13.17
CA GLY A 172 -24.32 4.39 11.81
C GLY A 172 -22.98 4.86 11.25
N TYR A 173 -22.61 6.13 11.46
CA TYR A 173 -21.29 6.63 11.09
C TYR A 173 -20.15 5.89 11.78
N VAL A 174 -20.26 5.65 13.10
CA VAL A 174 -19.26 4.93 13.87
C VAL A 174 -19.08 3.51 13.34
N VAL A 175 -20.17 2.81 13.01
CA VAL A 175 -20.12 1.47 12.40
C VAL A 175 -19.40 1.49 11.06
N VAL A 176 -19.76 2.42 10.15
CA VAL A 176 -19.08 2.55 8.85
C VAL A 176 -17.59 2.85 9.03
N MET A 177 -17.25 3.76 9.95
CA MET A 177 -15.87 4.10 10.28
C MET A 177 -15.10 2.87 10.79
N MET A 178 -15.66 2.10 11.72
CA MET A 178 -15.03 0.89 12.26
C MET A 178 -14.74 -0.16 11.17
N ILE A 179 -15.69 -0.38 10.25
CA ILE A 179 -15.53 -1.33 9.14
C ILE A 179 -14.37 -0.90 8.23
N ILE A 180 -14.34 0.37 7.84
CA ILE A 180 -13.33 0.88 6.91
C ILE A 180 -11.95 0.96 7.58
N ASP A 181 -11.88 1.40 8.84
CA ASP A 181 -10.64 1.44 9.63
C ASP A 181 -10.08 0.03 9.83
N SER A 182 -10.92 -0.96 10.14
CA SER A 182 -10.52 -2.36 10.29
C SER A 182 -9.89 -2.89 9.01
N ARG A 183 -10.56 -2.68 7.86
CA ARG A 183 -10.05 -3.10 6.54
C ARG A 183 -8.70 -2.46 6.22
N LEU A 184 -8.56 -1.15 6.45
CA LEU A 184 -7.33 -0.42 6.15
C LEU A 184 -6.18 -0.82 7.07
N THR A 185 -6.49 -1.13 8.34
CA THR A 185 -5.51 -1.68 9.29
C THR A 185 -5.01 -3.04 8.84
N THR A 186 -5.91 -3.95 8.43
CA THR A 186 -5.52 -5.26 7.88
C THR A 186 -4.61 -5.12 6.66
N LEU A 187 -4.96 -4.26 5.70
CA LEU A 187 -4.15 -4.05 4.50
C LEU A 187 -2.77 -3.45 4.83
N ARG A 188 -2.70 -2.56 5.81
CA ARG A 188 -1.43 -2.00 6.29
C ARG A 188 -0.55 -3.09 6.91
N LEU A 189 -1.13 -3.91 7.80
CA LEU A 189 -0.40 -5.01 8.43
C LEU A 189 0.11 -6.01 7.40
N LEU A 190 -0.73 -6.40 6.43
CA LEU A 190 -0.31 -7.26 5.33
C LEU A 190 0.84 -6.64 4.53
N SER A 191 0.75 -5.34 4.20
CA SER A 191 1.84 -4.65 3.51
C SER A 191 3.13 -4.57 4.33
N THR A 192 3.05 -4.39 5.65
CA THR A 192 4.21 -4.41 6.54
C THR A 192 4.83 -5.81 6.61
N LEU A 193 4.01 -6.86 6.73
CA LEU A 193 4.46 -8.25 6.74
C LEU A 193 5.10 -8.64 5.40
N GLU A 194 4.52 -8.20 4.28
CA GLU A 194 5.12 -8.34 2.96
C GLU A 194 6.47 -7.62 2.90
N GLY A 195 6.58 -6.39 3.42
CA GLY A 195 7.82 -5.63 3.49
C GLY A 195 8.92 -6.34 4.29
N GLN A 196 8.59 -6.85 5.48
CA GLN A 196 9.51 -7.63 6.30
C GLN A 196 9.90 -8.95 5.65
N ALA A 197 9.02 -9.54 4.84
CA ALA A 197 9.29 -10.75 4.07
C ALA A 197 10.19 -10.51 2.83
N LEU A 198 10.72 -9.31 2.62
CA LEU A 198 11.60 -8.95 1.49
C LEU A 198 13.06 -8.70 1.89
N LEU A 199 13.36 -8.70 3.20
CA LEU A 199 14.74 -8.69 3.70
C LEU A 199 15.13 -10.10 4.17
N ASP A 200 16.43 -10.38 4.17
CA ASP A 200 16.98 -11.58 4.79
C ASP A 200 17.23 -11.32 6.28
N ALA A 201 16.69 -12.18 7.15
CA ALA A 201 16.72 -11.97 8.59
C ALA A 201 18.12 -12.04 9.21
N LEU A 202 19.09 -12.68 8.54
CA LEU A 202 20.44 -12.81 9.06
C LEU A 202 21.31 -11.60 8.68
N THR A 203 21.21 -11.17 7.42
CA THR A 203 22.14 -10.24 6.78
C THR A 203 21.57 -8.84 6.56
N ASP A 204 20.27 -8.65 6.75
CA ASP A 204 19.53 -7.38 6.58
C ASP A 204 19.54 -6.78 5.15
N VAL A 205 20.19 -7.46 4.21
CA VAL A 205 20.06 -7.16 2.77
C VAL A 205 18.74 -7.71 2.24
N ALA A 206 18.34 -7.27 1.03
CA ALA A 206 17.15 -7.76 0.38
C ALA A 206 17.25 -9.28 0.11
N ASN A 207 16.14 -10.02 0.16
CA ASN A 207 16.16 -11.45 -0.11
C ASN A 207 15.87 -11.77 -1.58
N ARG A 208 15.97 -13.05 -1.94
CA ARG A 208 15.67 -13.54 -3.29
C ARG A 208 14.32 -13.09 -3.86
N ARG A 209 13.26 -12.96 -3.04
CA ARG A 209 11.95 -12.49 -3.53
C ARG A 209 12.00 -11.04 -3.96
N GLN A 210 12.73 -10.20 -3.24
CA GLN A 210 12.94 -8.81 -3.62
C GLN A 210 13.83 -8.69 -4.86
N PHE A 211 14.85 -9.55 -4.97
CA PHE A 211 15.66 -9.67 -6.20
C PHE A 211 14.79 -9.99 -7.42
N GLU A 212 13.95 -11.02 -7.35
CA GLU A 212 13.05 -11.41 -8.44
C GLU A 212 12.09 -10.27 -8.84
N ARG A 213 11.67 -9.42 -7.90
CA ARG A 213 10.83 -8.25 -8.18
C ARG A 213 11.59 -7.14 -8.89
N ASP A 214 12.79 -6.81 -8.41
CA ASP A 214 13.61 -5.74 -8.98
C ASP A 214 14.14 -6.14 -10.36
N LEU A 215 14.38 -7.44 -10.58
CA LEU A 215 14.79 -8.01 -11.87
C LEU A 215 13.81 -7.69 -13.00
N LEU A 216 12.50 -7.64 -12.71
CA LEU A 216 11.47 -7.32 -13.70
C LEU A 216 11.50 -5.86 -14.18
N THR A 217 12.23 -5.00 -13.47
CA THR A 217 12.31 -3.56 -13.76
C THR A 217 13.59 -3.15 -14.47
N LEU A 218 14.53 -4.08 -14.66
CA LEU A 218 15.81 -3.79 -15.29
C LEU A 218 15.66 -3.25 -16.71
N GLN A 219 16.51 -2.30 -17.03
CA GLN A 219 16.61 -1.65 -18.32
C GLN A 219 17.95 -1.98 -19.00
N ALA A 220 18.07 -1.57 -20.27
CA ALA A 220 19.36 -1.58 -20.94
C ALA A 220 20.38 -0.73 -20.15
N MET A 221 21.61 -1.22 -19.99
CA MET A 221 22.71 -0.67 -19.17
C MET A 221 22.72 -1.04 -17.69
N ASP A 222 21.68 -1.71 -17.18
CA ASP A 222 21.72 -2.34 -15.85
C ASP A 222 22.52 -3.64 -15.91
N ALA A 223 22.97 -4.15 -14.75
CA ALA A 223 23.70 -5.41 -14.67
C ALA A 223 23.28 -6.23 -13.44
N VAL A 224 23.47 -7.55 -13.56
CA VAL A 224 23.39 -8.49 -12.45
C VAL A 224 24.78 -9.04 -12.16
N VAL A 225 25.15 -9.04 -10.89
CA VAL A 225 26.37 -9.65 -10.37
C VAL A 225 25.98 -10.75 -9.39
N MET A 226 26.44 -11.96 -9.64
CA MET A 226 26.32 -13.12 -8.76
C MET A 226 27.64 -13.28 -7.98
N VAL A 227 27.52 -13.44 -6.67
CA VAL A 227 28.64 -13.53 -5.73
C VAL A 227 28.44 -14.77 -4.88
N ASP A 228 29.47 -15.57 -4.67
CA ASP A 228 29.41 -16.75 -3.83
C ASP A 228 30.67 -16.88 -2.98
N ILE A 229 30.48 -17.20 -1.70
CA ILE A 229 31.56 -17.32 -0.74
C ILE A 229 32.34 -18.61 -0.97
N ASP A 230 33.63 -18.46 -1.29
CA ASP A 230 34.50 -19.57 -1.57
C ASP A 230 34.71 -20.43 -0.32
N HIS A 231 34.50 -21.75 -0.46
CA HIS A 231 34.71 -22.74 0.60
C HIS A 231 33.86 -22.52 1.88
N PHE A 232 32.68 -21.90 1.78
CA PHE A 232 31.82 -21.62 2.93
C PHE A 232 31.40 -22.87 3.73
N LYS A 233 31.21 -24.02 3.06
CA LYS A 233 30.98 -25.28 3.78
C LYS A 233 32.15 -25.65 4.71
N ALA A 234 33.39 -25.53 4.24
CA ALA A 234 34.57 -25.82 5.06
C ALA A 234 34.70 -24.86 6.25
N LEU A 235 34.24 -23.61 6.09
CA LEU A 235 34.09 -22.65 7.19
C LEU A 235 33.15 -23.14 8.27
N ASN A 236 31.95 -23.56 7.89
CA ASN A 236 30.99 -24.11 8.83
C ASN A 236 31.50 -25.38 9.49
N ASP A 237 32.11 -26.28 8.72
CA ASP A 237 32.60 -27.57 9.22
C ASP A 237 33.77 -27.39 10.21
N THR A 238 34.62 -26.37 10.02
CA THR A 238 35.82 -26.15 10.85
C THR A 238 35.53 -25.29 12.09
N HIS A 239 34.67 -24.26 11.98
CA HIS A 239 34.46 -23.27 13.04
C HIS A 239 33.01 -23.19 13.55
N GLY A 240 32.10 -23.97 12.99
CA GLY A 240 30.69 -24.01 13.37
C GLY A 240 29.85 -22.93 12.71
N HIS A 241 28.53 -23.16 12.68
CA HIS A 241 27.56 -22.30 12.01
C HIS A 241 27.52 -20.85 12.52
N ALA A 242 27.82 -20.61 13.80
CA ALA A 242 27.85 -19.25 14.34
C ALA A 242 28.92 -18.37 13.65
N VAL A 243 30.05 -18.96 13.26
CA VAL A 243 31.13 -18.27 12.54
C VAL A 243 30.74 -18.08 11.07
N GLY A 244 30.10 -19.07 10.44
CA GLY A 244 29.52 -18.91 9.10
C GLY A 244 28.48 -17.79 9.04
N ASP A 245 27.60 -17.71 10.03
CA ASP A 245 26.60 -16.64 10.16
C ASP A 245 27.25 -15.25 10.30
N ALA A 246 28.35 -15.16 11.06
CA ALA A 246 29.11 -13.91 11.17
C ALA A 246 29.76 -13.53 9.83
N ALA A 247 30.33 -14.49 9.11
CA ALA A 247 30.90 -14.26 7.79
C ALA A 247 29.84 -13.78 6.78
N LEU A 248 28.64 -14.36 6.79
CA LEU A 248 27.54 -13.92 5.93
C LEU A 248 27.12 -12.47 6.19
N ARG A 249 27.03 -12.06 7.46
CA ARG A 249 26.71 -10.67 7.84
C ARG A 249 27.76 -9.69 7.34
N GLU A 250 29.02 -10.02 7.55
CA GLU A 250 30.13 -9.16 7.18
C GLU A 250 30.29 -9.07 5.65
N VAL A 251 30.13 -10.17 4.91
CA VAL A 251 30.09 -10.14 3.44
C VAL A 251 28.96 -9.23 2.96
N ALA A 252 27.75 -9.38 3.51
CA ALA A 252 26.61 -8.54 3.14
C ALA A 252 26.87 -7.05 3.41
N GLN A 253 27.48 -6.73 4.55
CA GLN A 253 27.86 -5.36 4.93
C GLN A 253 28.89 -4.78 3.97
N ARG A 254 29.94 -5.54 3.63
CA ARG A 254 31.00 -5.09 2.70
C ARG A 254 30.46 -4.89 1.30
N LEU A 255 29.66 -5.82 0.79
CA LEU A 255 29.00 -5.66 -0.51
C LEU A 255 28.16 -4.39 -0.51
N SER A 256 27.33 -4.17 0.51
CA SER A 256 26.46 -3.00 0.61
C SER A 256 27.24 -1.68 0.73
N GLY A 257 28.39 -1.68 1.42
CA GLY A 257 29.25 -0.50 1.57
C GLY A 257 29.88 -0.01 0.26
N GLU A 258 29.95 -0.88 -0.75
CA GLU A 258 30.50 -0.57 -2.08
C GLU A 258 29.44 -0.09 -3.08
N LEU A 259 28.16 -0.06 -2.70
CA LEU A 259 27.03 0.28 -3.56
C LEU A 259 26.67 1.77 -3.49
N ARG A 260 26.31 2.35 -4.63
CA ARG A 260 25.70 3.71 -4.71
C ARG A 260 24.21 3.65 -4.36
N GLY A 261 23.59 4.80 -4.10
CA GLY A 261 22.19 4.93 -3.69
C GLY A 261 21.10 4.41 -4.66
N GLY A 262 21.47 3.85 -5.82
CA GLY A 262 20.56 3.15 -6.74
C GLY A 262 20.82 1.65 -6.87
N ASP A 263 22.00 1.17 -6.48
CA ASP A 263 22.35 -0.25 -6.56
C ASP A 263 21.83 -0.98 -5.31
N ARG A 264 21.68 -2.30 -5.39
CA ARG A 264 21.20 -3.09 -4.25
C ARG A 264 21.84 -4.47 -4.18
N ALA A 265 22.21 -4.90 -2.97
CA ALA A 265 22.64 -6.25 -2.66
C ALA A 265 21.47 -7.11 -2.18
N TYR A 266 21.54 -8.40 -2.49
CA TYR A 266 20.54 -9.39 -2.15
C TYR A 266 21.18 -10.68 -1.65
N ARG A 267 20.59 -11.33 -0.66
CA ARG A 267 20.91 -12.72 -0.34
C ARG A 267 20.06 -13.63 -1.23
N TYR A 268 20.71 -14.24 -2.22
CA TYR A 268 20.07 -15.05 -3.25
C TYR A 268 19.90 -16.51 -2.83
N GLY A 269 20.85 -17.04 -2.08
CA GLY A 269 20.88 -18.41 -1.57
C GLY A 269 21.48 -18.51 -0.17
N GLY A 270 21.94 -19.71 0.21
CA GLY A 270 22.54 -19.95 1.53
C GLY A 270 23.83 -19.14 1.75
N GLU A 271 24.75 -19.26 0.79
CA GLU A 271 26.07 -18.60 0.73
C GLU A 271 26.23 -17.69 -0.51
N GLU A 272 25.14 -17.51 -1.25
CA GLU A 272 25.09 -16.79 -2.52
C GLU A 272 24.43 -15.42 -2.32
N PHE A 273 25.07 -14.40 -2.87
CA PHE A 273 24.55 -13.05 -2.98
C PHE A 273 24.36 -12.67 -4.44
N ALA A 274 23.42 -11.77 -4.69
CA ALA A 274 23.27 -11.09 -5.97
C ALA A 274 23.37 -9.59 -5.74
N VAL A 275 23.82 -8.85 -6.75
CA VAL A 275 23.81 -7.39 -6.77
C VAL A 275 23.19 -6.93 -8.07
N ILE A 276 22.25 -5.99 -7.99
CA ILE A 276 21.74 -5.25 -9.14
C ILE A 276 22.43 -3.90 -9.19
N LEU A 277 23.05 -3.60 -10.33
CA LEU A 277 23.71 -2.34 -10.62
C LEU A 277 22.88 -1.58 -11.66
N LEU A 278 22.44 -0.35 -11.36
CA LEU A 278 21.57 0.44 -12.25
C LEU A 278 22.35 1.46 -13.06
N ASP A 279 22.24 1.48 -14.39
CA ASP A 279 22.99 2.41 -15.24
C ASP A 279 24.51 2.34 -14.97
N VAL A 280 25.07 1.13 -15.11
CA VAL A 280 26.51 0.88 -14.98
C VAL A 280 27.19 0.87 -16.36
N GLY A 281 26.50 0.34 -17.37
CA GLY A 281 27.03 0.17 -18.72
C GLY A 281 28.16 -0.87 -18.82
N ALA A 282 28.48 -1.26 -20.06
CA ALA A 282 29.44 -2.33 -20.33
C ALA A 282 30.88 -2.01 -19.89
N SER A 283 31.30 -0.75 -20.01
CA SER A 283 32.68 -0.32 -19.73
C SER A 283 33.04 -0.32 -18.24
N HIS A 284 32.08 -0.09 -17.36
CA HIS A 284 32.32 0.02 -15.92
C HIS A 284 32.01 -1.27 -15.15
N LEU A 285 31.20 -2.16 -15.71
CA LEU A 285 30.82 -3.42 -15.06
C LEU A 285 32.03 -4.23 -14.55
N PRO A 286 33.12 -4.44 -15.33
CA PRO A 286 34.27 -5.20 -14.84
C PRO A 286 34.92 -4.58 -13.60
N ALA A 287 35.06 -3.25 -13.58
CA ALA A 287 35.69 -2.54 -12.48
C ALA A 287 34.84 -2.59 -11.20
N VAL A 288 33.51 -2.48 -11.32
CA VAL A 288 32.60 -2.55 -10.16
C VAL A 288 32.55 -3.97 -9.61
N ALA A 289 32.45 -4.99 -10.47
CA ALA A 289 32.44 -6.39 -10.04
C ALA A 289 33.75 -6.77 -9.32
N GLU A 290 34.89 -6.32 -9.83
CA GLU A 290 36.18 -6.55 -9.18
C GLU A 290 36.32 -5.78 -7.86
N ARG A 291 35.75 -4.57 -7.76
CA ARG A 291 35.70 -3.81 -6.51
C ARG A 291 34.93 -4.55 -5.43
N LEU A 292 33.76 -5.14 -5.77
CA LEU A 292 32.97 -5.94 -4.85
C LEU A 292 33.75 -7.17 -4.34
N ARG A 293 34.44 -7.88 -5.24
CA ARG A 293 35.30 -9.02 -4.89
C ARG A 293 36.43 -8.60 -3.94
N ALA A 294 37.16 -7.57 -4.32
CA ALA A 294 38.32 -7.07 -3.56
C ALA A 294 37.91 -6.52 -2.18
N ALA A 295 36.72 -5.94 -2.05
CA ALA A 295 36.21 -5.46 -0.75
C ALA A 295 36.05 -6.62 0.25
N VAL A 296 35.61 -7.79 -0.20
CA VAL A 296 35.50 -8.98 0.66
C VAL A 296 36.89 -9.52 1.02
N GLU A 297 37.84 -9.53 0.09
CA GLU A 297 39.21 -10.05 0.32
C GLU A 297 40.07 -9.15 1.24
N ARG A 298 39.90 -7.82 1.18
CA ARG A 298 40.88 -6.83 1.67
C ARG A 298 41.21 -6.93 3.17
N ASP A 299 40.22 -7.15 4.04
CA ASP A 299 40.41 -7.20 5.49
C ASP A 299 40.00 -8.55 6.07
N PRO A 300 40.71 -9.07 7.09
CA PRO A 300 40.29 -10.27 7.82
C PRO A 300 38.83 -10.14 8.25
N LEU A 301 37.98 -11.03 7.76
CA LEU A 301 36.56 -11.00 8.06
C LEU A 301 36.29 -11.31 9.53
N LEU A 302 37.07 -12.23 10.12
CA LEU A 302 36.96 -12.66 11.51
C LEU A 302 38.36 -12.96 12.08
N SER A 303 38.55 -12.78 13.38
CA SER A 303 39.82 -13.07 14.07
C SER A 303 40.26 -14.54 13.97
N VAL A 304 39.30 -15.45 13.78
CA VAL A 304 39.49 -16.90 13.65
C VAL A 304 39.59 -17.39 12.21
N TRP A 305 39.29 -16.53 11.21
CA TRP A 305 39.39 -16.86 9.80
C TRP A 305 39.85 -15.63 9.00
N SER A 306 41.15 -15.58 8.70
CA SER A 306 41.77 -14.38 8.14
C SER A 306 41.51 -14.17 6.64
N HIS A 307 41.11 -15.21 5.89
CA HIS A 307 40.99 -15.14 4.43
C HIS A 307 39.67 -15.73 3.93
N VAL A 308 38.59 -14.95 4.02
CA VAL A 308 37.34 -15.25 3.30
C VAL A 308 37.45 -14.58 1.93
N THR A 309 37.16 -15.34 0.87
CA THR A 309 37.19 -14.85 -0.51
C THR A 309 35.85 -15.16 -1.17
N VAL A 310 35.56 -14.47 -2.27
CA VAL A 310 34.37 -14.70 -3.06
C VAL A 310 34.74 -14.86 -4.53
N SER A 311 33.99 -15.71 -5.21
CA SER A 311 33.97 -15.76 -6.66
C SER A 311 32.83 -14.89 -7.17
N VAL A 312 33.07 -14.17 -8.28
CA VAL A 312 32.11 -13.21 -8.84
C VAL A 312 31.88 -13.50 -10.32
N GLY A 313 30.60 -13.58 -10.70
CA GLY A 313 30.16 -13.63 -12.09
C GLY A 313 29.24 -12.46 -12.39
N ALA A 314 29.46 -11.71 -13.46
CA ALA A 314 28.61 -10.57 -13.80
C ALA A 314 28.13 -10.61 -15.25
N ALA A 315 26.92 -10.09 -15.50
CA ALA A 315 26.37 -9.94 -16.83
C ALA A 315 25.61 -8.61 -16.95
N LEU A 316 25.76 -7.96 -18.10
CA LEU A 316 25.01 -6.75 -18.45
C LEU A 316 23.65 -7.14 -19.04
N MET A 317 22.62 -6.38 -18.70
CA MET A 317 21.28 -6.55 -19.26
C MET A 317 21.31 -6.29 -20.77
N GLY A 318 20.99 -7.34 -21.53
CA GLY A 318 20.86 -7.29 -22.98
C GLY A 318 19.44 -6.92 -23.44
N LYS A 319 19.11 -7.27 -24.70
CA LYS A 319 17.74 -7.12 -25.23
C LYS A 319 16.84 -8.30 -24.89
N GLU A 320 17.41 -9.35 -24.33
CA GLU A 320 16.73 -10.58 -23.93
C GLU A 320 15.84 -10.37 -22.68
N PRO A 321 14.97 -11.33 -22.35
CA PRO A 321 14.24 -11.33 -21.09
C PRO A 321 15.17 -11.22 -19.86
N PRO A 322 14.75 -10.56 -18.77
CA PRO A 322 15.57 -10.41 -17.56
C PRO A 322 16.05 -11.73 -16.91
N LEU A 323 15.37 -12.86 -17.14
CA LEU A 323 15.85 -14.13 -16.60
C LEU A 323 17.19 -14.56 -17.22
N ASP A 324 17.44 -14.17 -18.48
CA ASP A 324 18.62 -14.59 -19.22
C ASP A 324 19.90 -13.92 -18.70
N VAL A 325 19.82 -12.68 -18.17
CA VAL A 325 20.98 -12.01 -17.57
C VAL A 325 21.45 -12.72 -16.30
N VAL A 326 20.52 -13.27 -15.52
CA VAL A 326 20.86 -14.03 -14.30
C VAL A 326 21.58 -15.32 -14.68
N VAL A 327 21.09 -16.05 -15.67
CA VAL A 327 21.74 -17.28 -16.18
C VAL A 327 23.15 -17.00 -16.71
N GLN A 328 23.34 -15.86 -17.38
CA GLN A 328 24.65 -15.44 -17.87
C GLN A 328 25.61 -15.11 -16.72
N ALA A 329 25.16 -14.37 -15.71
CA ALA A 329 25.97 -14.05 -14.53
C ALA A 329 26.33 -15.32 -13.73
N ASP A 330 25.39 -16.26 -13.59
CA ASP A 330 25.61 -17.56 -12.94
C ASP A 330 26.65 -18.43 -13.68
N ARG A 331 26.57 -18.49 -15.02
CA ARG A 331 27.58 -19.17 -15.84
C ARG A 331 28.97 -18.55 -15.68
N ALA A 332 29.05 -17.21 -15.62
CA ALA A 332 30.30 -16.52 -15.36
C ALA A 332 30.85 -16.84 -13.95
N LEU A 333 29.97 -16.90 -12.94
CA LEU A 333 30.36 -17.28 -11.58
C LEU A 333 30.89 -18.72 -11.53
N TYR A 334 30.24 -19.64 -12.23
CA TYR A 334 30.74 -21.01 -12.36
C TYR A 334 32.14 -21.06 -12.98
N GLN A 335 32.39 -20.27 -14.03
CA GLN A 335 33.73 -20.15 -14.64
C GLN A 335 34.76 -19.57 -13.66
N ALA A 336 34.38 -18.57 -12.85
CA ALA A 336 35.25 -18.01 -11.82
C ALA A 336 35.69 -19.08 -10.81
N LYS A 337 34.74 -19.88 -10.33
CA LYS A 337 35.01 -21.01 -9.42
C LYS A 337 35.90 -22.07 -10.06
N ALA A 338 35.60 -22.46 -11.31
CA ALA A 338 36.34 -23.48 -12.04
C ALA A 338 37.79 -23.05 -12.36
N ALA A 339 38.02 -21.77 -12.61
CA ALA A 339 39.35 -21.24 -12.92
C ALA A 339 40.25 -21.06 -11.69
N GLY A 340 39.77 -21.38 -10.49
CA GLY A 340 40.56 -21.34 -9.26
C GLY A 340 40.07 -20.33 -8.22
N ARG A 341 38.81 -19.90 -8.28
CA ARG A 341 38.14 -19.06 -7.27
C ARG A 341 38.78 -17.68 -7.07
N ASN A 342 38.28 -16.92 -6.10
CA ASN A 342 38.75 -15.58 -5.74
C ASN A 342 39.00 -14.68 -6.95
N ARG A 343 38.02 -14.62 -7.85
CA ARG A 343 38.15 -13.86 -9.10
C ARG A 343 36.80 -13.43 -9.65
N THR A 344 36.89 -12.47 -10.57
CA THR A 344 35.74 -11.95 -11.31
C THR A 344 35.77 -12.47 -12.74
N VAL A 345 34.63 -12.96 -13.23
CA VAL A 345 34.41 -13.28 -14.64
C VAL A 345 33.20 -12.48 -15.13
N ILE A 346 33.33 -11.85 -16.29
CA ILE A 346 32.26 -11.11 -16.94
C ILE A 346 31.73 -11.97 -18.08
N SER A 347 30.42 -12.19 -18.11
CA SER A 347 29.76 -12.83 -19.24
C SER A 347 30.06 -12.01 -20.49
N ALA A 348 30.60 -12.68 -21.51
CA ALA A 348 30.55 -12.16 -22.86
C ALA A 348 29.07 -12.20 -23.27
N GLY A 349 28.33 -11.12 -22.98
CA GLY A 349 27.01 -10.93 -23.56
C GLY A 349 27.11 -11.13 -25.08
N SER A 350 25.98 -11.42 -25.70
CA SER A 350 25.73 -11.45 -27.15
C SER A 350 26.03 -10.07 -27.78
N SER A 351 27.27 -9.60 -27.67
CA SER A 351 27.85 -8.59 -28.52
C SER A 351 27.71 -9.13 -29.93
N HIS A 352 26.98 -8.39 -30.76
CA HIS A 352 26.92 -8.60 -32.19
C HIS A 352 28.28 -9.11 -32.68
N LEU A 353 28.32 -10.36 -33.13
CA LEU A 353 29.26 -10.76 -34.16
C LEU A 353 29.13 -9.70 -35.25
N ALA A 354 30.14 -8.84 -35.37
CA ALA A 354 30.30 -7.99 -36.52
C ALA A 354 30.19 -8.92 -37.75
N PRO A 355 29.40 -8.56 -38.78
CA PRO A 355 29.30 -9.42 -39.95
C PRO A 355 30.71 -9.59 -40.49
N ALA A 356 31.19 -10.84 -40.51
CA ALA A 356 32.38 -11.21 -41.22
C ALA A 356 32.20 -10.70 -42.65
N SER A 357 33.03 -9.73 -43.04
CA SER A 357 33.18 -9.33 -44.43
C SER A 357 33.60 -10.56 -45.22
N LEU A 358 32.63 -11.18 -45.87
CA LEU A 358 32.89 -12.10 -46.97
C LEU A 358 33.24 -11.23 -48.17
N ASN A 359 34.52 -11.30 -48.54
CA ASN A 359 35.03 -10.87 -49.84
C ASN A 359 34.34 -11.61 -50.99
#